data_AF-A0A133VMX2-F1
#
_entry.id   AF-A0A133VMX2-F1
#
_cell.length_a   1.000
_cell.length_b   1.000
_cell.length_c   1.000
_cell.angle_alpha   90.00
_cell.angle_beta   90.00
_cell.angle_gamma   90.00
#
_symmetry.space_group_name_H-M   'P 1'
#
loop_
_entity.id
_entity.type
_entity.pdbx_description
1 polymer ?
#
loop_
_entity_poly.entity_id
_entity_poly.type
_entity_poly.pdbx_seq_one_letter_code
_entity_poly.pdbx_strand_id
1 'polypeptide(L)'
;MSKKEILHRRVDVEWLRDLRRKEDDSKVRDRIMAVIMEAEGYERREIARLLGASRTSVWRWIKRFAESGVEGFWDEERPGRPSKISDFSILIFFQQSLSSEN
;
A
#
# COMPACT_ATOMS: atom_id res chain seq x y z
N MET A 1 -15.19 0.07 15.54
CA MET A 1 -14.25 0.57 14.51
C MET A 1 -12.99 -0.26 14.58
N SER A 2 -12.89 -1.32 13.80
CA SER A 2 -11.66 -2.12 13.72
C SER A 2 -11.67 -2.86 12.40
N LYS A 3 -10.67 -2.59 11.56
CA LYS A 3 -10.17 -3.54 10.57
C LYS A 3 -8.81 -3.04 10.06
N LYS A 4 -7.80 -3.26 10.90
CA LYS A 4 -6.41 -3.39 10.47
C LYS A 4 -6.33 -4.70 9.70
N GLU A 5 -6.27 -4.64 8.37
CA GLU A 5 -5.95 -5.73 7.41
C GLU A 5 -6.10 -5.05 6.02
N ILE A 6 -5.26 -4.05 5.72
CA ILE A 6 -5.30 -3.39 4.39
C ILE A 6 -4.20 -3.93 3.49
N LEU A 7 -3.05 -4.28 4.07
CA LEU A 7 -2.00 -5.01 3.37
C LEU A 7 -2.31 -6.50 3.44
N HIS A 8 -3.09 -7.01 2.49
CA HIS A 8 -3.36 -8.44 2.33
C HIS A 8 -2.12 -9.22 1.84
N ARG A 9 -1.06 -8.50 1.47
CA ARG A 9 0.24 -9.04 1.09
C ARG A 9 1.12 -9.10 2.32
N ARG A 10 1.81 -10.23 2.56
CA ARG A 10 2.94 -10.24 3.49
C ARG A 10 3.99 -9.26 2.96
N VAL A 11 4.18 -8.16 3.68
CA VAL A 11 5.19 -7.13 3.37
C VAL A 11 6.36 -7.33 4.31
N ASP A 12 7.54 -7.53 3.73
CA ASP A 12 8.78 -7.49 4.50
C ASP A 12 9.16 -6.03 4.76
N VAL A 13 8.97 -5.60 6.01
CA VAL A 13 9.26 -4.23 6.45
C VAL A 13 10.75 -3.93 6.38
N GLU A 14 11.61 -4.90 6.66
CA GLU A 14 13.06 -4.70 6.63
C GLU A 14 13.54 -4.49 5.19
N TRP A 15 13.00 -5.27 4.26
CA TRP A 15 13.24 -5.06 2.83
C TRP A 15 12.80 -3.66 2.35
N LEU A 16 11.66 -3.14 2.82
CA LEU A 16 11.24 -1.77 2.50
C LEU A 16 12.18 -0.71 3.11
N ARG A 17 12.73 -0.97 4.31
CA ARG A 17 13.73 -0.09 4.93
C ARG A 17 15.00 -0.02 4.11
N ASP A 18 15.47 -1.15 3.61
CA ASP A 18 16.64 -1.23 2.73
C ASP A 18 16.39 -0.59 1.37
N LEU A 19 15.21 -0.79 0.79
CA LEU A 19 14.80 -0.11 -0.45
C LEU A 19 14.82 1.42 -0.26
N ARG A 20 14.21 1.91 0.82
CA ARG A 20 14.19 3.35 1.15
C ARG A 20 15.59 3.93 1.32
N ARG A 21 16.54 3.17 1.88
CA ARG A 21 17.94 3.61 2.05
C ARG A 21 18.68 3.76 0.72
N LYS A 22 18.32 2.97 -0.29
CA LYS A 22 18.93 2.97 -1.63
C LYS A 22 18.28 3.96 -2.60
N GLU A 23 17.13 4.52 -2.22
CA GLU A 23 16.34 5.40 -3.07
C GLU A 23 16.75 6.88 -2.90
N ASP A 24 17.03 7.54 -4.02
CA ASP A 24 17.49 8.92 -4.05
C ASP A 24 16.34 9.93 -4.14
N ASP A 25 15.19 9.55 -4.73
CA ASP A 25 14.02 10.43 -4.79
C ASP A 25 13.34 10.52 -3.41
N SER A 26 13.32 11.73 -2.84
CA SER A 26 12.69 12.01 -1.55
C SER A 26 11.20 11.67 -1.53
N LYS A 27 10.48 11.87 -2.64
CA LYS A 27 9.06 11.54 -2.75
C LYS A 27 8.85 10.04 -2.70
N VAL A 28 9.71 9.27 -3.36
CA VAL A 28 9.64 7.80 -3.35
C VAL A 28 9.96 7.28 -1.95
N ARG A 29 10.99 7.84 -1.28
CA ARG A 29 11.28 7.52 0.13
C ARG A 29 10.13 7.79 1.08
N ASP A 30 9.39 8.89 0.89
CA ASP A 30 8.21 9.21 1.70
C ASP A 30 7.06 8.24 1.45
N ARG A 31 6.84 7.84 0.20
CA ARG A 31 5.84 6.82 -0.14
C ARG A 31 6.19 5.47 0.49
N ILE A 32 7.45 5.05 0.44
CA ILE A 32 7.94 3.83 1.09
C ILE A 32 7.74 3.93 2.60
N MET A 33 8.08 5.06 3.21
CA MET A 33 7.91 5.30 4.65
C MET A 33 6.44 5.21 5.05
N ALA A 34 5.52 5.74 4.24
CA ALA A 34 4.09 5.64 4.50
C ALA A 34 3.60 4.18 4.56
N VAL A 35 4.12 3.31 3.69
CA VAL A 35 3.79 1.88 3.69
C VAL A 35 4.39 1.15 4.89
N ILE A 36 5.63 1.46 5.27
CA ILE A 36 6.26 0.93 6.50
C ILE A 36 5.39 1.28 7.71
N MET A 37 5.00 2.54 7.85
CA MET A 37 4.22 3.00 9.00
C MET A 37 2.81 2.39 9.03
N GLU A 38 2.16 2.22 7.87
CA GLU A 38 0.87 1.51 7.81
C GLU A 38 1.03 0.03 8.23
N ALA A 39 2.12 -0.63 7.82
CA ALA A 39 2.43 -2.00 8.21
C ALA A 39 2.73 -2.13 9.72
N GLU A 40 3.32 -1.09 10.32
CA GLU A 40 3.53 -0.98 11.77
C GLU A 40 2.27 -0.57 12.54
N GLY A 41 1.18 -0.24 11.83
CA GLY A 41 -0.14 -0.01 12.40
C GLY A 41 -0.43 1.43 12.82
N TYR A 42 0.34 2.40 12.32
CA TYR A 42 0.05 3.83 12.46
C TYR A 42 -1.23 4.22 11.73
N GLU A 43 -1.94 5.24 12.23
CA GLU A 43 -3.07 5.78 11.49
C GLU A 43 -2.62 6.68 10.34
N ARG A 44 -3.29 6.60 9.18
CA ARG A 44 -3.00 7.45 8.01
C ARG A 44 -2.98 8.95 8.29
N ARG A 45 -3.74 9.41 9.30
CA ARG A 45 -3.72 10.81 9.74
C ARG A 45 -2.39 11.16 10.42
N GLU A 46 -1.86 10.25 11.21
CA GLU A 46 -0.56 10.40 11.89
C GLU A 46 0.57 10.31 10.88
N ILE A 47 0.52 9.33 9.96
CA ILE A 47 1.47 9.21 8.85
C ILE A 47 1.53 10.51 8.03
N ALA A 48 0.37 11.06 7.66
CA ALA A 48 0.28 12.32 6.92
C ALA A 48 0.95 13.48 7.65
N ARG A 49 0.74 13.59 8.98
CA ARG A 49 1.40 14.63 9.80
C ARG A 49 2.91 14.44 9.85
N LEU A 50 3.37 13.21 10.06
CA LEU A 50 4.80 12.88 10.21
C LEU A 50 5.57 13.06 8.90
N LEU A 51 4.94 12.83 7.76
CA LEU A 51 5.53 12.99 6.43
C LEU A 51 5.25 14.37 5.80
N GLY A 52 4.56 15.28 6.48
CA GLY A 52 4.20 16.59 5.92
C GLY A 52 3.30 16.52 4.68
N ALA A 53 2.52 15.43 4.53
CA ALA A 53 1.69 15.14 3.37
C ALA A 53 0.19 15.26 3.70
N SER A 54 -0.66 15.28 2.67
CA SER A 54 -2.11 15.19 2.86
C SER A 54 -2.54 13.76 3.17
N ARG A 55 -3.60 13.58 3.97
CA ARG A 55 -4.20 12.25 4.23
C ARG A 55 -4.60 11.54 2.94
N THR A 56 -5.08 12.28 1.94
CA THR A 56 -5.46 11.75 0.62
C THR A 56 -4.24 11.26 -0.16
N SER A 57 -3.10 11.96 -0.05
CA SER A 57 -1.83 11.52 -0.67
C SER A 57 -1.37 10.19 -0.07
N VAL A 58 -1.33 10.10 1.26
CA VAL A 58 -0.96 8.86 1.99
C VAL A 58 -1.87 7.71 1.59
N TRP A 59 -3.19 7.94 1.57
CA TRP A 59 -4.16 6.93 1.10
C TRP A 59 -3.86 6.44 -0.32
N ARG A 60 -3.55 7.36 -1.25
CA ARG A 60 -3.23 6.99 -2.64
C ARG A 60 -1.94 6.18 -2.73
N TRP A 61 -0.91 6.52 -1.97
CA TRP A 61 0.36 5.80 -1.99
C TRP A 61 0.19 4.37 -1.48
N ILE A 62 -0.48 4.19 -0.35
CA ILE A 62 -0.76 2.86 0.22
C ILE A 62 -1.65 2.04 -0.73
N LYS A 63 -2.68 2.66 -1.32
CA LYS A 63 -3.55 2.00 -2.29
C LYS A 63 -2.76 1.54 -3.53
N ARG A 64 -1.91 2.41 -4.10
CA ARG A 64 -1.06 2.05 -5.25
C ARG A 64 -0.09 0.93 -4.90
N PHE A 65 0.50 0.95 -3.71
CA PHE A 65 1.35 -0.14 -3.26
C PHE A 65 0.57 -1.46 -3.09
N ALA A 66 -0.66 -1.41 -2.58
CA ALA A 66 -1.51 -2.58 -2.48
C ALA A 66 -1.92 -3.14 -3.85
N GLU A 67 -2.09 -2.28 -4.87
CA GLU A 67 -2.49 -2.64 -6.24
C GLU A 67 -1.31 -3.12 -7.10
N SER A 68 -0.19 -2.39 -7.10
CA SER A 68 0.94 -2.59 -8.01
C SER A 68 2.24 -3.02 -7.32
N GLY A 69 2.24 -3.14 -5.99
CA GLY A 69 3.46 -3.42 -5.23
C GLY A 69 4.47 -2.28 -5.31
N VAL A 70 5.75 -2.64 -5.45
CA VAL A 70 6.89 -1.72 -5.42
C VAL A 70 6.82 -0.70 -6.54
N GLU A 71 6.38 -1.11 -7.73
CA GLU A 71 6.18 -0.23 -8.89
C GLU A 71 5.24 0.95 -8.59
N GLY A 72 4.31 0.77 -7.64
CA GLY A 72 3.40 1.82 -7.19
C GLY A 72 4.06 2.98 -6.45
N PHE A 73 5.35 2.87 -6.10
CA PHE A 73 6.10 3.96 -5.49
C PHE A 73 6.60 4.99 -6.50
N TRP A 74 6.93 4.58 -7.72
CA TRP A 74 7.33 5.52 -8.76
C TRP A 74 6.11 6.06 -9.48
N ASP A 75 6.24 7.26 -10.03
CA ASP A 75 5.24 7.74 -10.95
C ASP A 75 5.48 7.01 -12.28
N GLU A 76 4.46 6.31 -12.79
CA GLU A 76 4.51 5.83 -14.18
C GLU A 76 4.84 7.04 -15.06
N GLU A 77 5.96 6.98 -15.80
CA GLU A 77 6.28 7.94 -16.86
C GLU A 77 5.08 7.97 -17.77
N ARG A 78 4.19 8.96 -17.65
CA ARG A 78 2.90 8.96 -18.36
C ARG A 78 3.16 8.93 -19.87
N PRO A 79 3.05 7.78 -20.57
CA PRO A 79 2.87 7.83 -22.00
C PRO A 79 1.40 8.23 -22.19
N GLY A 80 1.04 8.85 -23.31
CA GLY A 80 -0.38 9.06 -23.59
C GLY A 80 -1.20 7.75 -23.45
N ARG A 81 -2.45 7.89 -22.97
CA ARG A 81 -3.60 6.95 -22.96
C ARG A 81 -3.53 5.76 -23.97
N PRO A 82 -4.14 4.56 -23.73
CA PRO A 82 -4.43 3.81 -22.49
C PRO A 82 -3.96 2.31 -22.57
N SER A 83 -3.53 1.69 -21.48
CA SER A 83 -3.28 0.23 -21.48
C SER A 83 -4.37 -0.49 -20.71
N LYS A 84 -5.03 -1.41 -21.41
CA LYS A 84 -6.19 -2.22 -21.01
C LYS A 84 -6.04 -2.77 -19.59
N ILE A 85 -7.06 -2.52 -18.76
CA ILE A 85 -7.39 -3.37 -17.61
C ILE A 85 -7.76 -4.74 -18.19
N SER A 86 -6.75 -5.59 -18.37
CA SER A 86 -6.90 -7.03 -18.27
C SER A 86 -6.38 -7.33 -16.88
N ASP A 87 -7.28 -7.39 -15.91
CA ASP A 87 -7.53 -8.66 -15.25
C ASP A 87 -8.66 -8.49 -14.25
N PHE A 88 -9.78 -9.02 -14.71
CA PHE A 88 -10.99 -9.29 -14.00
C PHE A 88 -10.68 -10.30 -12.88
N SER A 89 -10.48 -9.84 -11.66
CA SER A 89 -10.49 -10.70 -10.45
C SER A 89 -10.85 -9.88 -9.21
N ILE A 90 -12.00 -9.20 -9.30
CA ILE A 90 -12.81 -8.84 -8.13
C ILE A 90 -13.86 -9.96 -8.04
N LEU A 91 -14.02 -10.59 -6.85
CA LEU A 91 -14.66 -11.89 -6.56
C LEU A 91 -13.69 -13.08 -6.83
N ILE A 92 -13.36 -14.01 -5.92
CA ILE A 92 -14.13 -14.73 -4.87
C ILE A 92 -13.15 -15.28 -3.79
N PHE A 93 -13.68 -15.58 -2.59
CA PHE A 93 -13.27 -16.62 -1.61
C PHE A 93 -12.58 -16.20 -0.30
N PHE A 94 -13.39 -16.02 0.76
CA PHE A 94 -13.27 -16.84 1.99
C PHE A 94 -14.55 -16.78 2.84
N GLN A 95 -15.54 -17.60 2.48
CA GLN A 95 -16.62 -18.02 3.37
C GLN A 95 -16.64 -19.55 3.33
N GLN A 96 -15.90 -20.17 4.25
CA GLN A 96 -16.19 -21.50 4.80
C GLN A 96 -15.14 -21.86 5.85
N SER A 97 -15.51 -21.71 7.13
CA SER A 97 -15.18 -22.59 8.25
C SER A 97 -15.59 -21.87 9.54
N LEU A 98 -16.12 -22.64 10.51
CA LEU A 98 -16.83 -22.30 11.75
C LEU A 98 -18.34 -22.07 11.52
N SER A 99 -19.27 -22.97 11.85
CA SER A 99 -19.24 -24.03 12.87
C SER A 99 -20.19 -25.18 12.53
N SER A 100 -19.72 -26.41 12.70
CA SER A 100 -20.54 -27.51 13.21
C SER A 100 -20.80 -27.24 14.71
N GLU A 101 -21.91 -27.79 15.25
CA GLU A 101 -22.50 -27.56 16.60
C GLU A 101 -23.47 -26.35 16.58
N ASN A 102 -24.80 -26.50 16.64
CA ASN A 102 -25.67 -27.45 17.33
C ASN A 102 -27.05 -27.46 16.63
#